data_AF-A0A914KBV6-F1
#
_entry.id   AF-A0A914KBV6-F1
#
_cell.length_a   1.000
_cell.length_b   1.000
_cell.length_c   1.000
_cell.angle_alpha   90.00
_cell.angle_beta   90.00
_cell.angle_gamma   90.00
#
_symmetry.space_group_name_H-M   'P 1'
#
loop_
_entity.id
_entity.type
_entity.pdbx_description
1 polymer ?
#
loop_
_entity_poly.entity_id
_entity_poly.type
_entity_poly.pdbx_seq_one_letter_code
_entity_poly.pdbx_strand_id
1 'polypeptide(L)' 'MSKISDEIKNKMIKLALEITKESYCPYSKYPVGAALLLDNDEIITG' A
#
# COMPACT_ATOMS: atom_id res chain seq x y z
N MET A 1 -8.03 -3.49 -18.64
CA MET A 1 -7.21 -3.36 -17.41
C MET A 1 -6.01 -2.49 -17.75
N SER A 2 -5.92 -1.31 -17.14
CA SER A 2 -4.78 -0.40 -17.35
C SER A 2 -3.51 -1.10 -16.89
N LYS A 3 -2.46 -1.03 -17.72
CA LYS A 3 -1.19 -1.68 -17.45
C LYS A 3 -0.39 -0.72 -16.55
N ILE A 4 -0.36 -1.00 -15.25
CA ILE A 4 0.51 -0.30 -14.29
C ILE A 4 1.98 -0.59 -14.64
N SER A 5 2.86 0.42 -14.53
CA SER A 5 4.31 0.20 -14.73
C SER A 5 4.89 -0.64 -13.60
N ASP A 6 5.88 -1.48 -13.91
CA ASP A 6 6.53 -2.33 -12.90
C ASP A 6 7.21 -1.50 -11.80
N GLU A 7 7.69 -0.31 -12.12
CA GLU A 7 8.29 0.62 -11.16
C GLU A 7 7.26 1.16 -10.16
N ILE A 8 6.10 1.62 -10.64
CA ILE A 8 5.01 2.09 -9.77
C ILE A 8 4.49 0.94 -8.92
N LYS A 9 4.31 -0.25 -9.51
CA LYS A 9 3.91 -1.45 -8.77
C LYS A 9 4.87 -1.78 -7.63
N ASN A 10 6.18 -1.77 -7.90
CA ASN A 10 7.19 -2.05 -6.88
C ASN A 10 7.19 -0.98 -5.78
N LYS A 11 6.99 0.29 -6.14
CA LYS A 11 6.83 1.38 -5.17
C LYS A 11 5.60 1.18 -4.27
N MET A 12 4.45 0.85 -4.85
CA MET A 12 3.21 0.59 -4.09
C MET A 12 3.36 -0.59 -3.13
N ILE A 13 4.00 -1.69 -3.57
CA ILE A 13 4.24 -2.85 -2.70
C ILE A 13 5.14 -2.48 -1.52
N LYS A 14 6.22 -1.72 -1.75
CA LYS A 14 7.10 -1.26 -0.66
C LYS A 14 6.34 -0.41 0.35
N LEU A 15 5.55 0.55 -0.12
CA LEU A 15 4.76 1.43 0.73
C LEU A 15 3.72 0.66 1.56
N ALA A 16 3.02 -0.31 0.96
CA ALA A 16 2.09 -1.19 1.68
C ALA A 16 2.79 -2.02 2.77
N LEU A 17 3.99 -2.53 2.50
CA LEU A 17 4.80 -3.27 3.48
C LEU A 17 5.33 -2.39 4.61
N GLU A 18 5.64 -1.12 4.33
CA GLU A 18 6.06 -0.15 5.34
C GLU A 18 4.90 0.20 6.28
N ILE A 19 3.74 0.58 5.75
CA ILE A 19 2.60 0.98 6.58
C ILE A 19 2.01 -0.19 7.39
N THR A 20 2.14 -1.43 6.89
CA THR A 20 1.79 -2.64 7.66
C THR A 20 2.45 -2.64 9.05
N LYS A 21 3.68 -2.13 9.17
CA LYS A 21 4.41 -2.10 10.46
C LYS A 21 3.81 -1.12 11.46
N GLU A 22 3.13 -0.10 10.97
CA GLU A 22 2.49 0.96 11.77
C GLU A 22 1.01 0.64 12.09
N SER A 23 0.49 -0.49 11.60
CA SER A 23 -0.91 -0.89 11.78
C SER A 23 -1.28 -1.08 13.24
N TYR A 24 -2.23 -0.27 13.74
CA TYR A 24 -2.80 -0.41 15.07
C TYR A 24 -3.83 -1.56 15.13
N CYS A 25 -3.40 -2.73 15.61
CA CYS A 25 -4.22 -3.95 15.63
C CYS A 25 -4.17 -4.71 16.98
N PRO A 26 -4.54 -4.08 18.11
CA PRO A 26 -4.35 -4.66 19.45
C PRO A 26 -5.14 -5.95 19.70
N TYR A 27 -6.28 -6.11 19.03
CA TYR A 27 -7.17 -7.25 19.21
C TYR A 27 -6.80 -8.43 18.31
N SER A 28 -6.69 -8.20 16.99
CA SER A 28 -6.41 -9.27 16.03
C SER A 28 -4.94 -9.71 16.02
N LYS A 29 -4.02 -8.81 16.41
CA LYS A 29 -2.56 -9.00 16.27
C LYS A 29 -2.13 -9.35 14.85
N TYR A 30 -2.94 -8.95 13.87
CA TYR A 30 -2.71 -9.21 12.45
C TYR A 30 -2.63 -7.88 11.71
N PRO A 31 -1.41 -7.33 11.53
CA PRO A 31 -1.22 -6.05 10.87
C PRO A 31 -1.44 -6.18 9.36
N VAL A 32 -2.12 -5.19 8.77
CA VAL A 32 -2.38 -5.12 7.33
C VAL A 32 -2.01 -3.73 6.85
N GLY A 33 -1.44 -3.65 5.65
CA GLY A 33 -1.17 -2.39 4.98
C GLY A 33 -1.57 -2.46 3.51
N ALA A 34 -2.02 -1.33 2.98
CA ALA A 34 -2.47 -1.17 1.61
C ALA A 34 -1.88 0.10 0.98
N ALA A 35 -1.74 0.08 -0.34
CA ALA A 35 -1.38 1.24 -1.14
C ALA A 35 -2.33 1.31 -2.35
N LEU A 36 -2.98 2.45 -2.54
CA LEU A 36 -3.89 2.72 -3.65
C LEU A 36 -3.27 3.77 -4.57
N LEU A 37 -3.29 3.51 -5.88
CA LEU A 37 -2.96 4.49 -6.91
C LEU A 37 -4.26 5.09 -7.43
N LEU A 38 -4.39 6.42 -7.34
CA LEU A 38 -5.54 7.17 -7.83
C LEU A 38 -5.35 7.56 -9.30
N ASP A 39 -6.43 7.97 -9.95
CA ASP A 39 -6.41 8.41 -11.35
C ASP A 39 -5.60 9.71 -11.58
N ASN A 40 -5.25 10.43 -10.51
CA ASN A 40 -4.40 11.62 -10.51
C ASN A 40 -2.91 11.31 -10.22
N ASP A 41 -2.49 10.05 -10.34
CA ASP A 41 -1.14 9.55 -10.05
C ASP A 41 -0.68 9.66 -8.58
N GLU A 42 -1.58 10.01 -7.66
CA GLU A 42 -1.28 10.01 -6.23
C GLU A 42 -1.35 8.59 -5.64
N ILE A 43 -0.46 8.30 -4.69
CA ILE A 43 -0.47 7.05 -3.93
C ILE A 43 -0.91 7.34 -2.51
N ILE A 44 -2.00 6.71 -2.07
CA ILE A 44 -2.49 6.76 -0.68
C ILE A 44 -2.20 5.44 0.01
N THR A 45 -1.74 5.48 1.26
CA THR A 45 -1.41 4.31 2.08
C THR A 45 -2.27 4.25 3.34
N GLY A 46 -2.49 3.03 3.87
CA GLY A 46 -3.18 2.81 5.14
C GLY A 46 -2.96 1.42 5.69
#